data_AF-A0A3D0V7E5-F1
#
_entry.id   AF-A0A3D0V7E5-F1
#
_cell.length_a   1.000
_cell.length_b   1.000
_cell.length_c   1.000
_cell.angle_alpha   90.00
_cell.angle_beta   90.00
_cell.angle_gamma   90.00
#
_symmetry.space_group_name_H-M   'P 1'
#
loop_
_entity.id
_entity.type
_entity.pdbx_description
1 polymer ?
#
loop_
_entity_poly.entity_id
_entity_poly.type
_entity_poly.pdbx_seq_one_letter_code
_entity_poly.pdbx_strand_id
1 'polypeptide(L)'
;DGDGHTHDVLERWAATLTQLDSDRNAAATSVEWLAKLSLLDGYRNRDNLAWGDARLGLVDLQWADIRPEKGLYYRFLARNRMQRIVDDGAISAAVTEPPSDTRAFFRGRCVSSFGKDVVGASWDSVIFDVPGYGRLQRVPTREPLRGTRALTGGLFARHRTAGPFLAELLGHNTAPPAA
;
A
#
# COMPACT_ATOMS: atom_id res chain seq x y z
N ASP A 1 19.14 20.80 2.13
CA ASP A 1 19.78 19.48 2.05
C ASP A 1 19.04 18.48 2.93
N GLY A 2 18.14 17.71 2.30
CA GLY A 2 17.47 16.55 2.88
C GLY A 2 17.65 15.37 1.93
N ASP A 3 17.20 14.17 2.31
CA ASP A 3 17.03 13.11 1.31
C ASP A 3 16.10 13.63 0.19
N GLY A 4 16.23 13.09 -1.03
CA GLY A 4 15.47 13.59 -2.19
C GLY A 4 13.95 13.65 -1.94
N HIS A 5 13.43 12.79 -1.07
CA HIS A 5 12.03 12.79 -0.63
C HIS A 5 11.66 13.99 0.23
N THR A 6 12.49 14.38 1.21
CA THR A 6 12.26 15.58 2.03
C THR A 6 12.19 16.82 1.15
N HIS A 7 13.08 16.92 0.16
CA HIS A 7 13.06 18.03 -0.79
C HIS A 7 11.77 18.04 -1.63
N ASP A 8 11.39 16.91 -2.24
CA ASP A 8 10.19 16.79 -3.08
C ASP A 8 8.89 17.11 -2.29
N VAL A 9 8.81 16.69 -1.02
CA VAL A 9 7.68 17.04 -0.14
C VAL A 9 7.62 18.55 0.11
N LEU A 10 8.74 19.19 0.45
CA LEU A 10 8.78 20.63 0.70
C LEU A 10 8.43 21.44 -0.55
N GLU A 11 8.95 21.03 -1.71
CA GLU A 11 8.67 21.67 -2.99
C GLU A 11 7.18 21.59 -3.34
N ARG A 12 6.58 20.40 -3.30
CA ARG A 12 5.15 20.19 -3.59
C ARG A 12 4.26 20.93 -2.59
N TRP A 13 4.64 20.96 -1.32
CA TRP A 13 3.88 21.66 -0.30
C TRP A 13 3.89 23.17 -0.56
N ALA A 14 5.06 23.77 -0.78
CA ALA A 14 5.19 25.19 -1.09
C ALA A 14 4.44 25.58 -2.38
N ALA A 15 4.54 24.76 -3.43
CA ALA A 15 3.80 24.96 -4.68
C ALA A 15 2.29 24.92 -4.46
N THR A 16 1.79 23.95 -3.69
CA THR A 16 0.36 23.82 -3.38
C THR A 16 -0.14 25.02 -2.58
N LEU A 17 0.60 25.47 -1.56
CA LEU A 17 0.24 26.66 -0.79
C LEU A 17 0.18 27.92 -1.67
N THR A 18 1.16 28.08 -2.56
CA THR A 18 1.21 29.20 -3.50
C THR A 18 0.02 29.19 -4.46
N GLN A 19 -0.34 28.03 -5.00
CA GLN A 19 -1.52 27.89 -5.86
C GLN A 19 -2.82 28.17 -5.11
N LEU A 20 -2.97 27.67 -3.87
CA LEU A 20 -4.17 27.92 -3.07
C LEU A 20 -4.42 29.41 -2.79
N ASP A 21 -3.34 30.20 -2.67
CA ASP A 21 -3.38 31.65 -2.47
C ASP A 21 -3.68 32.42 -3.76
N SER A 22 -3.07 32.01 -4.88
CA SER A 22 -3.07 32.77 -6.15
C SER A 22 -4.06 32.28 -7.20
N ASP A 23 -4.08 30.98 -7.51
CA ASP A 23 -4.97 30.33 -8.47
C ASP A 23 -5.43 28.97 -7.94
N ARG A 24 -6.53 29.02 -7.19
CA ARG A 24 -7.13 27.83 -6.58
C ARG A 24 -7.56 26.79 -7.61
N ASN A 25 -7.85 27.17 -8.85
CA ASN A 25 -8.23 26.20 -9.88
C ASN A 25 -7.01 25.38 -10.34
N ALA A 26 -5.81 25.98 -10.37
CA ALA A 26 -4.58 25.25 -10.68
C ALA A 26 -4.28 24.15 -9.64
N ALA A 27 -4.59 24.41 -8.36
CA ALA A 27 -4.43 23.43 -7.28
C ALA A 27 -5.35 22.20 -7.40
N ALA A 28 -6.40 22.26 -8.23
CA ALA A 28 -7.31 21.12 -8.45
C ALA A 28 -6.61 19.89 -9.08
N THR A 29 -5.39 20.04 -9.60
CA THR A 29 -4.61 18.90 -10.12
C THR A 29 -3.93 18.06 -9.04
N SER A 30 -3.72 18.63 -7.85
CA SER A 30 -3.00 18.00 -6.72
C SER A 30 -3.84 17.93 -5.43
N VAL A 31 -4.89 18.75 -5.32
CA VAL A 31 -5.77 18.82 -4.15
C VAL A 31 -7.14 18.24 -4.49
N GLU A 32 -7.42 17.06 -3.96
CA GLU A 32 -8.61 16.26 -4.31
C GLU A 32 -9.94 17.01 -4.12
N TRP A 33 -10.12 17.70 -2.99
CA TRP A 33 -11.38 18.38 -2.72
C TRP A 33 -11.67 19.52 -3.70
N LEU A 34 -10.64 20.14 -4.28
CA LEU A 34 -10.77 21.15 -5.33
C LEU A 34 -11.13 20.53 -6.69
N ALA A 35 -10.54 19.38 -7.01
CA ALA A 35 -10.90 18.61 -8.20
C ALA A 35 -12.37 18.19 -8.17
N LYS A 36 -12.81 17.67 -7.01
CA LYS A 36 -14.19 17.29 -6.74
C LYS A 36 -15.13 18.50 -6.75
N LEU A 37 -14.73 19.62 -6.13
CA LEU A 37 -15.51 20.86 -6.15
C LEU A 37 -15.75 21.34 -7.59
N SER A 38 -14.71 21.36 -8.43
CA SER A 38 -14.82 21.70 -9.85
C SER A 38 -15.82 20.81 -10.60
N LEU A 39 -15.85 19.51 -10.30
CA LEU A 39 -16.82 18.57 -10.85
C LEU A 39 -18.25 18.89 -10.38
N LEU A 40 -18.45 19.07 -9.08
CA LEU A 40 -19.75 19.34 -8.48
C LEU A 40 -20.33 20.68 -8.96
N ASP A 41 -19.53 21.74 -8.99
CA ASP A 41 -19.94 23.03 -9.54
C ASP A 41 -20.28 22.93 -11.04
N GLY A 42 -19.59 22.07 -11.79
CA GLY A 42 -19.96 21.76 -13.17
C GLY A 42 -21.39 21.20 -13.30
N TYR A 43 -21.78 20.25 -12.44
CA TYR A 43 -23.16 19.73 -12.39
C TYR A 43 -24.15 20.80 -11.91
N ARG A 44 -23.79 21.58 -10.88
CA ARG A 44 -24.64 22.66 -10.36
C ARG A 44 -24.95 23.70 -11.41
N ASN A 45 -23.93 24.18 -12.12
CA ASN A 45 -24.07 25.23 -13.11
C ASN A 45 -24.81 24.75 -14.36
N ARG A 46 -24.57 23.50 -14.78
CA ARG A 46 -25.22 22.91 -15.97
C ARG A 46 -26.71 22.63 -15.71
N ASP A 47 -27.04 22.05 -14.56
CA ASP A 47 -28.37 21.52 -14.28
C ASP A 47 -29.16 22.38 -13.27
N ASN A 48 -28.63 23.55 -12.89
CA ASN A 48 -29.16 24.49 -11.89
C ASN A 48 -29.44 23.84 -10.52
N LEU A 49 -28.46 23.11 -9.99
CA LEU A 49 -28.61 22.33 -8.75
C LEU A 49 -28.23 23.14 -7.49
N ALA A 50 -29.08 23.06 -6.47
CA ALA A 50 -28.71 23.45 -5.12
C ALA A 50 -27.75 22.43 -4.49
N TRP A 51 -26.93 22.87 -3.54
CA TRP A 51 -25.97 22.00 -2.84
C TRP A 51 -26.60 20.78 -2.15
N GLY A 52 -27.87 20.89 -1.73
CA GLY A 52 -28.61 19.79 -1.10
C GLY A 52 -29.24 18.81 -2.10
N ASP A 53 -29.06 18.97 -3.41
CA ASP A 53 -29.63 18.05 -4.40
C ASP A 53 -28.96 16.67 -4.29
N ALA A 54 -29.77 15.61 -4.17
CA ALA A 54 -29.29 14.24 -4.01
C ALA A 54 -28.37 13.78 -5.16
N ARG A 55 -28.50 14.34 -6.37
CA ARG A 55 -27.61 14.04 -7.50
C ARG A 55 -26.16 14.43 -7.21
N LEU A 56 -25.93 15.54 -6.49
CA LEU A 56 -24.57 15.93 -6.11
C LEU A 56 -23.98 14.96 -5.09
N GLY A 57 -24.79 14.46 -4.16
CA GLY A 57 -24.36 13.40 -3.22
C GLY A 57 -23.97 12.10 -3.94
N LEU A 58 -24.70 11.73 -5.00
CA LEU A 58 -24.31 10.58 -5.84
C LEU A 58 -22.99 10.82 -6.58
N VAL A 59 -22.76 12.04 -7.10
CA VAL A 59 -21.51 12.40 -7.77
C VAL A 59 -20.33 12.38 -6.80
N ASP A 60 -20.50 12.89 -5.58
CA ASP A 60 -19.48 12.83 -4.52
C ASP A 60 -19.15 11.37 -4.15
N LEU A 61 -20.15 10.52 -3.97
CA LEU A 61 -19.93 9.10 -3.72
C LEU A 61 -19.21 8.41 -4.90
N GLN A 62 -19.63 8.70 -6.13
CA GLN A 62 -19.04 8.10 -7.33
C GLN A 62 -17.59 8.57 -7.58
N TRP A 63 -17.18 9.71 -7.03
CA TRP A 63 -15.78 10.14 -7.07
C TRP A 63 -14.85 9.12 -6.44
N ALA A 64 -15.24 8.54 -5.30
CA ALA A 64 -14.45 7.58 -4.53
C ALA A 64 -14.64 6.11 -4.96
N ASP A 65 -15.38 5.85 -6.05
CA ASP A 65 -15.53 4.47 -6.55
C ASP A 65 -14.18 3.95 -7.06
N ILE A 66 -13.68 2.89 -6.43
CA ILE A 66 -12.35 2.33 -6.70
C ILE A 66 -12.26 1.58 -8.03
N ARG A 67 -13.39 1.32 -8.70
CA ARG A 67 -13.42 0.65 -10.01
C ARG A 67 -12.98 1.63 -11.11
N PRO A 68 -11.90 1.34 -11.86
CA PRO A 68 -11.35 2.27 -12.85
C PRO A 68 -12.36 2.76 -13.91
N GLU A 69 -13.30 1.90 -14.28
CA GLU A 69 -14.32 2.18 -15.28
C GLU A 69 -15.52 3.00 -14.75
N LYS A 70 -15.67 3.12 -13.43
CA LYS A 70 -16.82 3.80 -12.78
C LYS A 70 -16.44 5.05 -12.00
N GLY A 71 -15.27 5.05 -11.35
CA GLY A 71 -14.82 6.16 -10.52
C GLY A 71 -14.59 7.46 -11.28
N LEU A 72 -15.15 8.56 -10.79
CA LEU A 72 -14.99 9.86 -11.44
C LEU A 72 -13.56 10.40 -11.28
N TYR A 73 -12.83 10.03 -10.22
CA TYR A 73 -11.40 10.30 -10.11
C TYR A 73 -10.62 9.73 -11.30
N TYR A 74 -10.87 8.46 -11.68
CA TYR A 74 -10.17 7.83 -12.81
C TYR A 74 -10.48 8.50 -14.15
N ARG A 75 -11.64 9.13 -14.30
CA ARG A 75 -11.97 9.95 -15.48
C ARG A 75 -11.13 11.23 -15.54
N PHE A 76 -10.77 11.82 -14.40
CA PHE A 76 -9.85 12.95 -14.35
C PHE A 76 -8.42 12.49 -14.64
N LEU A 77 -8.02 11.37 -14.03
CA LEU A 77 -6.71 10.76 -14.26
C LEU A 77 -6.47 10.44 -15.75
N ALA A 78 -7.44 9.78 -16.41
CA ALA A 78 -7.37 9.44 -17.83
C ALA A 78 -7.30 10.65 -18.78
N ARG A 79 -7.63 11.85 -18.29
CA ARG A 79 -7.55 13.13 -19.02
C ARG A 79 -6.34 13.97 -18.59
N ASN A 80 -5.38 13.39 -17.86
CA ASN A 80 -4.21 14.08 -17.31
C ASN A 80 -4.57 15.29 -16.43
N ARG A 81 -5.71 15.22 -15.72
CA ARG A 81 -6.16 16.28 -14.80
C ARG A 81 -5.73 16.06 -13.35
N MET A 82 -5.08 14.93 -13.04
CA MET A 82 -4.56 14.63 -11.70
C MET A 82 -3.06 14.36 -11.79
N GLN A 83 -2.30 14.95 -10.88
CA GLN A 83 -0.89 14.62 -10.71
C GLN A 83 -0.74 13.25 -10.03
N ARG A 84 0.29 12.52 -10.43
CA ARG A 84 0.67 11.22 -9.85
C ARG A 84 2.05 11.33 -9.21
N ILE A 85 2.24 10.60 -8.11
CA ILE A 85 3.55 10.45 -7.45
C ILE A 85 4.19 9.08 -7.71
N VAL A 86 3.43 8.13 -8.27
CA VAL A 86 3.87 6.79 -8.65
C VAL A 86 3.19 6.36 -9.94
N ASP A 87 3.88 5.55 -10.74
CA ASP A 87 3.36 4.94 -11.96
C ASP A 87 2.53 3.66 -11.70
N ASP A 88 1.89 3.13 -12.74
CA ASP A 88 1.05 1.92 -12.64
C ASP A 88 1.85 0.65 -12.37
N GLY A 89 3.12 0.59 -12.80
CA GLY A 89 4.01 -0.55 -12.55
C GLY A 89 4.35 -0.67 -11.06
N ALA A 90 4.66 0.44 -10.41
CA ALA A 90 4.90 0.49 -8.96
C ALA A 90 3.66 0.04 -8.16
N ILE A 91 2.47 0.51 -8.55
CA ILE A 91 1.20 0.10 -7.92
C ILE A 91 0.95 -1.41 -8.13
N SER A 92 1.14 -1.89 -9.36
CA SER A 92 0.93 -3.30 -9.71
C SER A 92 1.87 -4.23 -8.94
N ALA A 93 3.16 -3.86 -8.82
CA ALA A 93 4.13 -4.63 -8.04
C ALA A 93 3.74 -4.69 -6.55
N ALA A 94 3.24 -3.59 -5.98
CA ALA A 94 2.85 -3.52 -4.57
C ALA A 94 1.63 -4.40 -4.20
N VAL A 95 0.87 -4.89 -5.18
CA VAL A 95 -0.22 -5.85 -4.94
C VAL A 95 0.32 -7.18 -4.40
N THR A 96 1.49 -7.60 -4.85
CA THR A 96 2.06 -8.92 -4.51
C THR A 96 3.37 -8.83 -3.73
N GLU A 97 4.13 -7.75 -3.88
CA GLU A 97 5.42 -7.58 -3.25
C GLU A 97 5.35 -6.68 -2.01
N PRO A 98 5.79 -7.18 -0.84
CA PRO A 98 5.83 -6.36 0.36
C PRO A 98 6.96 -5.31 0.30
N PRO A 99 6.84 -4.18 1.04
CA PRO A 99 7.93 -3.21 1.16
C PRO A 99 9.15 -3.88 1.80
N SER A 100 10.34 -3.60 1.25
CA SER A 100 11.57 -4.36 1.50
C SER A 100 12.30 -3.98 2.78
N ASP A 101 11.97 -2.85 3.38
CA ASP A 101 12.70 -2.16 4.44
C ASP A 101 11.98 -2.18 5.79
N THR A 102 10.89 -2.95 5.89
CA THR A 102 10.16 -3.17 7.14
C THR A 102 9.90 -4.65 7.38
N ARG A 103 9.38 -4.98 8.57
CA ARG A 103 8.88 -6.33 8.93
C ARG A 103 7.81 -6.88 7.98
N ALA A 104 7.15 -6.01 7.20
CA ALA A 104 6.18 -6.45 6.22
C ALA A 104 6.84 -7.29 5.12
N PHE A 105 8.14 -7.09 4.84
CA PHE A 105 8.91 -7.97 3.97
C PHE A 105 8.86 -9.41 4.47
N PHE A 106 9.32 -9.66 5.69
CA PHE A 106 9.31 -11.00 6.29
C PHE A 106 7.91 -11.61 6.26
N ARG A 107 6.90 -10.88 6.75
CA ARG A 107 5.52 -11.39 6.80
C ARG A 107 4.98 -11.73 5.41
N GLY A 108 5.09 -10.82 4.44
CA GLY A 108 4.60 -11.03 3.08
C GLY A 108 5.30 -12.21 2.40
N ARG A 109 6.63 -12.33 2.58
CA ARG A 109 7.41 -13.45 2.04
C ARG A 109 7.08 -14.78 2.71
N CYS A 110 6.79 -14.82 4.02
CA CYS A 110 6.31 -16.02 4.67
C CYS A 110 4.96 -16.48 4.08
N VAL A 111 4.00 -15.56 3.93
CA VAL A 111 2.68 -15.89 3.36
C VAL A 111 2.81 -16.37 1.90
N SER A 112 3.60 -15.69 1.07
CA SER A 112 3.73 -16.05 -0.34
C SER A 112 4.59 -17.29 -0.60
N SER A 113 5.64 -17.51 0.21
CA SER A 113 6.58 -18.63 -0.01
C SER A 113 6.18 -19.90 0.75
N PHE A 114 5.47 -19.77 1.87
CA PHE A 114 5.16 -20.87 2.79
C PHE A 114 3.66 -20.94 3.14
N GLY A 115 2.77 -20.38 2.32
CA GLY A 115 1.35 -20.24 2.66
C GLY A 115 0.65 -21.50 3.12
N LYS A 116 1.04 -22.68 2.61
CA LYS A 116 0.50 -23.99 3.05
C LYS A 116 0.81 -24.34 4.51
N ASP A 117 1.90 -23.79 5.05
CA ASP A 117 2.40 -24.05 6.40
C ASP A 117 2.11 -22.86 7.33
N VAL A 118 1.51 -21.76 6.83
CA VAL A 118 1.15 -20.56 7.60
C VAL A 118 -0.30 -20.62 8.01
N VAL A 119 -0.57 -20.74 9.32
CA VAL A 119 -1.94 -20.81 9.86
C VAL A 119 -2.47 -19.43 10.30
N GLY A 120 -1.60 -18.44 10.44
CA GLY A 120 -2.02 -17.08 10.77
C GLY A 120 -0.88 -16.08 10.72
N ALA A 121 -1.20 -14.82 10.42
CA ALA A 121 -0.25 -13.72 10.42
C ALA A 121 -0.92 -12.44 10.96
N SER A 122 -0.20 -11.69 11.79
CA SER A 122 -0.59 -10.39 12.34
C SER A 122 0.53 -9.37 12.13
N TRP A 123 0.44 -8.18 12.72
CA TRP A 123 1.54 -7.20 12.70
C TRP A 123 2.75 -7.64 13.51
N ASP A 124 2.52 -8.34 14.62
CA ASP A 124 3.52 -8.73 15.60
C ASP A 124 3.92 -10.22 15.53
N SER A 125 3.34 -11.01 14.62
CA SER A 125 3.70 -12.42 14.49
C SER A 125 3.34 -13.07 13.16
N VAL A 126 4.05 -14.17 12.85
CA VAL A 126 3.64 -15.18 11.86
C VAL A 126 3.62 -16.53 12.57
N ILE A 127 2.55 -17.30 12.38
CA ILE A 127 2.33 -18.59 13.03
C ILE A 127 2.35 -19.68 11.98
N PHE A 128 3.20 -20.67 12.18
CA PHE A 128 3.37 -21.81 11.30
C PHE A 128 2.88 -23.09 11.95
N ASP A 129 2.31 -23.97 11.13
CA ASP A 129 2.10 -25.38 11.44
C ASP A 129 2.96 -26.20 10.48
N VAL A 130 4.03 -26.81 11.01
CA VAL A 130 5.00 -27.55 10.21
C VAL A 130 5.10 -28.97 10.74
N PRO A 131 4.96 -29.99 9.89
CA PRO A 131 5.14 -31.38 10.27
C PRO A 131 6.45 -31.60 11.05
N GLY A 132 6.35 -32.40 12.11
CA GLY A 132 7.48 -32.78 12.96
C GLY A 132 7.83 -31.82 14.11
N TYR A 133 7.30 -30.60 14.14
CA TYR A 133 7.48 -29.70 15.30
C TYR A 133 6.55 -30.01 16.49
N GLY A 134 5.46 -30.77 16.26
CA GLY A 134 4.50 -31.20 17.30
C GLY A 134 3.68 -30.08 17.97
N ARG A 135 3.93 -28.81 17.61
CA ARG A 135 3.18 -27.62 18.06
C ARG A 135 3.33 -26.49 17.04
N LEU A 136 2.41 -25.53 17.10
CA LEU A 136 2.49 -24.30 16.31
C LEU A 136 3.76 -23.51 16.66
N GLN A 137 4.47 -23.06 15.62
CA GLN A 137 5.64 -22.21 15.75
C GLN A 137 5.23 -20.75 15.54
N ARG A 138 5.25 -19.95 16.61
CA ARG A 138 5.00 -18.51 16.54
C ARG A 138 6.32 -17.77 16.43
N VAL A 139 6.54 -17.10 15.30
CA VAL A 139 7.67 -16.20 15.09
C VAL A 139 7.23 -14.76 15.38
N PRO A 140 7.77 -14.09 16.43
CA PRO A 140 7.43 -12.71 16.73
C PRO A 140 8.07 -11.72 15.73
N THR A 141 7.30 -10.71 15.30
CA THR A 141 7.72 -9.61 14.42
C THR A 141 7.40 -8.24 15.05
N ARG A 142 7.72 -8.08 16.35
CA ARG A 142 7.36 -6.88 17.14
C ARG A 142 8.07 -5.61 16.68
N GLU A 143 9.33 -5.73 16.26
CA GLU A 143 10.14 -4.61 15.79
C GLU A 143 9.83 -4.25 14.33
N PRO A 144 9.29 -3.04 14.03
CA PRO A 144 8.88 -2.66 12.67
C PRO A 144 10.01 -2.66 11.64
N LEU A 145 11.25 -2.40 12.07
CA LEU A 145 12.44 -2.30 11.22
C LEU A 145 13.33 -3.55 11.26
N ARG A 146 12.87 -4.65 11.88
CA ARG A 146 13.48 -5.98 11.73
C ARG A 146 12.70 -6.80 10.72
N GLY A 147 13.29 -7.88 10.21
CA GLY A 147 12.62 -8.71 9.19
C GLY A 147 12.59 -8.06 7.80
N THR A 148 13.45 -7.08 7.55
CA THR A 148 13.63 -6.48 6.23
C THR A 148 14.27 -7.46 5.24
N ARG A 149 14.27 -7.11 3.96
CA ARG A 149 15.00 -7.84 2.90
C ARG A 149 16.49 -7.92 3.19
N ALA A 150 17.09 -6.83 3.67
CA ALA A 150 18.50 -6.81 4.04
C ALA A 150 18.81 -7.82 5.15
N LEU A 151 17.90 -7.99 6.12
CA LEU A 151 18.10 -8.89 7.26
C LEU A 151 17.74 -10.35 6.95
N THR A 152 16.68 -10.59 6.17
CA THR A 152 16.08 -11.94 6.03
C THR A 152 16.01 -12.43 4.59
N GLY A 153 16.32 -11.61 3.59
CA GLY A 153 16.27 -11.98 2.18
C GLY A 153 17.17 -13.17 1.84
N GLY A 154 18.38 -13.22 2.43
CA GLY A 154 19.28 -14.37 2.27
C GLY A 154 18.70 -15.69 2.81
N LEU A 155 17.95 -15.63 3.91
CA LEU A 155 17.29 -16.80 4.49
C LEU A 155 16.19 -17.33 3.55
N PHE A 156 15.36 -16.46 3.00
CA PHE A 156 14.36 -16.84 1.99
C PHE A 156 15.00 -17.32 0.67
N ALA A 157 16.20 -16.83 0.32
CA ALA A 157 16.90 -17.30 -0.87
C ALA A 157 17.36 -18.76 -0.72
N ARG A 158 17.83 -19.15 0.49
CA ARG A 158 18.32 -20.50 0.81
C ARG A 158 17.22 -21.55 0.96
N HIS A 159 16.06 -21.18 1.52
CA HIS A 159 15.01 -22.14 1.88
C HIS A 159 13.76 -22.02 1.01
N ARG A 160 13.27 -23.17 0.54
CA ARG A 160 12.02 -23.27 -0.25
C ARG A 160 10.84 -23.84 0.55
N THR A 161 11.07 -24.35 1.75
CA THR A 161 10.06 -24.95 2.63
C THR A 161 10.17 -24.40 4.05
N ALA A 162 9.05 -24.36 4.78
CA ALA A 162 8.99 -23.73 6.10
C ALA A 162 9.85 -24.43 7.16
N GLY A 163 10.00 -25.76 7.12
CA GLY A 163 10.74 -26.53 8.13
C GLY A 163 12.22 -26.12 8.26
N PRO A 164 13.03 -26.25 7.20
CA PRO A 164 14.42 -25.79 7.18
C PRO A 164 14.57 -24.29 7.43
N PHE A 165 13.63 -23.48 6.91
CA PHE A 165 13.59 -22.04 7.17
C PHE A 165 13.46 -21.72 8.66
N LEU A 166 12.50 -22.34 9.35
CA LEU A 166 12.29 -22.15 10.79
C LEU A 166 13.43 -22.71 11.62
N ALA A 167 14.01 -23.85 11.22
CA ALA A 167 15.13 -24.44 11.92
C ALA A 167 16.32 -23.47 11.99
N GLU A 168 16.69 -22.87 10.85
CA GLU A 168 17.75 -21.86 10.81
C GLU A 168 17.35 -20.57 11.55
N LEU A 169 16.12 -20.07 11.33
CA LEU A 169 15.64 -18.83 11.95
C LEU A 169 15.65 -18.89 13.49
N LEU A 170 15.27 -20.03 14.06
CA LEU A 170 15.15 -20.24 15.50
C LEU A 170 16.44 -20.81 16.13
N GLY A 171 17.47 -21.09 15.31
CA GLY A 171 18.73 -21.66 15.78
C GLY A 171 18.62 -23.13 16.20
N HIS A 172 17.67 -23.89 15.65
CA HIS A 172 17.56 -25.33 15.87
C HIS A 172 18.52 -26.07 14.94
N ASN A 173 19.48 -26.81 15.52
CA ASN A 173 20.56 -27.49 14.78
C ASN A 173 20.12 -28.77 14.02
N THR A 174 18.83 -29.09 14.05
CA THR A 174 18.24 -30.24 13.36
C THR A 174 16.86 -29.86 12.86
N ALA A 175 16.62 -29.99 11.55
CA ALA A 175 15.27 -30.06 11.02
C ALA A 175 14.51 -31.17 11.74
N PRO A 176 13.22 -31.00 12.06
CA PRO A 176 12.44 -32.11 12.62
C PRO A 176 12.48 -33.30 11.65
N PRO A 177 12.43 -34.55 12.15
CA PRO A 177 12.51 -35.74 11.32
C PRO A 177 11.41 -35.72 10.24
N ALA A 178 11.74 -36.22 9.04
CA ALA A 178 10.77 -36.39 7.98
C ALA A 178 9.60 -37.26 8.47
N ALA A 179 8.38 -36.86 8.10
CA ALA A 179 7.17 -37.64 8.34
C ALA A 179 7.19 -38.95 7.56
#